data_AF-A0A534SY91-F1
#
_entry.id   AF-A0A534SY91-F1
#
_cell.length_a   1.000
_cell.length_b   1.000
_cell.length_c   1.000
_cell.angle_alpha   90.00
_cell.angle_beta   90.00
_cell.angle_gamma   90.00
#
_symmetry.space_group_name_H-M   'P 1'
#
loop_
_entity.id
_entity.type
_entity.pdbx_description
1 polymer ?
#
loop_
_entity_poly.entity_id
_entity_poly.type
_entity_poly.pdbx_seq_one_letter_code
_entity_poly.pdbx_strand_id
1 'polypeptide(L)'
;MEFRLSPEEENLRKVVEEFVRRELIPLEPEFDPAPDIFEGSRWKSRVKSSPDPQIQRYLEIMEELEKKAEAEGLCQLDVPKEFGGLAVSNVGLIAVTEELEKTSIPFELGNHVSNI
;
A
#
# COMPACT_ATOMS: atom_id res chain seq x y z
N MET A 1 21.48 7.08 22.28
CA MET A 1 20.72 7.12 21.03
C MET A 1 19.96 5.80 20.94
N GLU A 2 18.67 5.85 20.60
CA GLU A 2 17.82 4.66 20.48
C GLU A 2 17.50 4.46 19.00
N PHE A 3 17.64 3.23 18.51
CA PHE A 3 17.50 2.88 17.09
C PHE A 3 16.44 1.81 16.85
N ARG A 4 15.77 1.33 17.90
CA ARG A 4 14.67 0.38 17.77
C ARG A 4 13.37 1.12 17.46
N LEU A 5 12.52 0.48 16.68
CA LEU A 5 11.13 0.88 16.56
C LEU A 5 10.46 0.85 17.94
N SER A 6 9.59 1.82 18.18
CA SER A 6 8.69 1.78 19.32
C SER A 6 7.75 0.58 19.21
N PRO A 7 7.15 0.12 20.32
CA PRO A 7 6.19 -0.98 20.28
C PRO A 7 5.01 -0.75 19.33
N GLU A 8 4.56 0.49 19.17
CA GLU A 8 3.48 0.86 18.25
C GLU A 8 3.91 0.75 16.78
N GLU A 9 5.09 1.27 16.44
CA GLU A 9 5.66 1.18 15.09
C GLU A 9 5.94 -0.28 14.70
N GLU A 10 6.51 -1.07 15.63
CA GLU A 10 6.78 -2.49 15.39
C GLU A 10 5.48 -3.31 15.24
N ASN A 11 4.43 -2.95 15.97
CA ASN A 11 3.13 -3.59 15.80
C ASN A 11 2.52 -3.26 14.42
N LEU A 12 2.56 -2.00 14.00
CA LEU A 12 2.10 -1.59 12.67
C LEU A 12 2.89 -2.31 11.57
N ARG A 13 4.22 -2.35 11.66
CA ARG A 13 5.09 -3.09 10.73
C ARG A 13 4.63 -4.54 10.56
N LYS A 14 4.36 -5.24 11.66
CA LYS A 14 3.90 -6.64 11.64
C LYS A 14 2.52 -6.81 10.99
N VAL A 15 1.58 -5.91 11.25
CA VAL A 15 0.27 -5.97 10.60
C VAL A 15 0.42 -5.80 9.09
N VAL A 16 1.25 -4.87 8.64
CA VAL A 16 1.53 -4.67 7.21
C VAL A 16 2.28 -5.87 6.62
N GLU A 17 3.28 -6.42 7.32
CA GLU A 17 4.00 -7.64 6.92
C GLU A 17 3.02 -8.80 6.67
N GLU A 18 2.06 -9.00 7.57
CA GLU A 18 1.04 -10.05 7.45
C GLU A 18 0.08 -9.78 6.28
N PHE A 19 -0.33 -8.53 6.07
CA PHE A 19 -1.15 -8.11 4.93
C PHE A 19 -0.44 -8.38 3.61
N VAL A 20 0.81 -7.94 3.47
CA VAL A 20 1.65 -8.16 2.27
C VAL A 20 1.77 -9.64 1.97
N ARG A 21 2.10 -10.45 2.98
CA ARG A 21 2.27 -11.90 2.81
C ARG A 21 0.99 -12.61 2.42
N ARG A 22 -0.16 -12.19 2.96
CA ARG A 22 -1.45 -12.85 2.76
C ARG A 22 -2.16 -12.39 1.49
N GLU A 23 -2.09 -11.11 1.17
CA GLU A 23 -2.91 -10.48 0.15
C GLU A 23 -2.11 -10.09 -1.10
N LEU A 24 -0.88 -9.59 -0.96
CA LEU A 24 -0.13 -9.05 -2.11
C LEU A 24 0.77 -10.10 -2.78
N ILE A 25 1.64 -10.77 -2.02
CA ILE A 25 2.57 -11.77 -2.57
C ILE A 25 1.86 -12.86 -3.41
N PRO A 26 0.71 -13.41 -2.98
CA PRO A 26 0.02 -14.41 -3.79
C PRO A 26 -0.49 -13.92 -5.15
N LEU A 27 -0.61 -12.60 -5.35
CA LEU A 27 -1.06 -11.98 -6.59
C LEU A 27 0.08 -11.69 -7.56
N GLU A 28 1.35 -11.80 -7.14
CA GLU A 28 2.51 -11.51 -8.00
C GLU A 28 2.47 -12.23 -9.36
N PRO A 29 2.11 -13.54 -9.46
CA PRO A 29 2.02 -14.21 -10.76
C PRO A 29 0.95 -13.62 -11.70
N GLU A 30 -0.09 -12.98 -11.15
CA GLU A 30 -1.13 -12.33 -11.97
C GLU A 30 -0.65 -10.97 -12.52
N PHE A 31 0.23 -10.30 -11.79
CA PHE A 31 0.79 -8.99 -12.14
C PHE A 31 2.15 -9.06 -12.86
N ASP A 32 2.80 -10.23 -12.93
CA ASP A 32 4.02 -10.44 -13.73
C ASP A 32 3.88 -10.00 -15.20
N PRO A 33 2.75 -10.27 -15.91
CA PRO A 33 2.52 -9.74 -17.26
C PRO A 33 1.89 -8.35 -17.28
N ALA A 34 1.81 -7.63 -16.15
CA ALA A 34 1.16 -6.33 -16.11
C ALA A 34 1.95 -5.29 -16.93
N PRO A 35 1.25 -4.43 -17.69
CA PRO A 35 1.89 -3.38 -18.47
C PRO A 35 2.56 -2.32 -17.57
N ASP A 36 3.59 -1.65 -18.10
CA ASP A 36 4.32 -0.53 -17.48
C ASP A 36 3.42 0.64 -17.05
N ILE A 37 2.18 0.69 -17.53
CA ILE A 37 1.17 1.68 -17.12
C ILE A 37 0.95 1.72 -15.60
N PHE A 38 1.21 0.61 -14.90
CA PHE A 38 1.13 0.49 -13.43
C PHE A 38 2.34 1.09 -12.68
N GLU A 39 3.37 1.57 -13.38
CA GLU A 39 4.57 2.15 -12.75
C GLU A 39 4.42 3.64 -12.40
N GLY A 40 4.90 4.03 -11.22
CA GLY A 40 5.05 5.43 -10.81
C GLY A 40 3.74 6.13 -10.38
N SER A 41 3.88 7.28 -9.72
CA SER A 41 2.83 7.92 -8.89
C SER A 41 1.53 8.37 -9.58
N ARG A 42 1.41 8.25 -10.91
CA ARG A 42 0.20 8.63 -11.67
C ARG A 42 -0.51 7.45 -12.32
N TRP A 43 -0.10 6.22 -12.01
CA TRP A 43 -0.62 5.03 -12.67
C TRP A 43 -2.15 4.90 -12.54
N LYS A 44 -2.72 5.16 -11.35
CA LYS A 44 -4.17 5.10 -11.10
C LYS A 44 -4.99 5.93 -12.11
N SER A 45 -4.52 7.13 -12.43
CA SER A 45 -5.18 8.03 -13.39
C SER A 45 -5.12 7.52 -14.83
N ARG A 46 -3.98 6.95 -15.24
CA ARG A 46 -3.79 6.39 -16.60
C ARG A 46 -4.64 5.13 -16.80
N VAL A 47 -4.62 4.26 -15.80
CA VAL A 47 -5.30 2.97 -15.80
C VAL A 47 -6.82 3.13 -15.81
N LYS A 48 -7.40 4.07 -15.04
CA LYS A 48 -8.85 4.35 -15.01
C LYS A 48 -9.45 4.73 -16.36
N SER A 49 -8.65 5.33 -17.24
CA SER A 49 -9.11 5.79 -18.56
C SER A 49 -8.86 4.77 -19.67
N SER A 50 -8.22 3.64 -19.35
CA SER A 50 -7.85 2.62 -20.33
C SER A 50 -9.06 1.74 -20.70
N PRO A 51 -9.36 1.53 -21.99
CA PRO A 51 -10.42 0.61 -22.43
C PRO A 51 -9.98 -0.87 -22.41
N ASP A 52 -8.72 -1.16 -22.07
CA ASP A 52 -8.18 -2.52 -22.08
C ASP A 52 -8.79 -3.39 -20.95
N PRO A 53 -9.46 -4.51 -21.28
CA PRO A 53 -10.07 -5.39 -20.28
C PRO A 53 -9.09 -5.96 -19.24
N GLN A 54 -7.83 -6.21 -19.63
CA GLN A 54 -6.82 -6.72 -18.71
C GLN A 54 -6.45 -5.63 -17.68
N ILE A 55 -6.35 -4.38 -18.13
CA ILE A 55 -6.11 -3.23 -17.26
C ILE A 55 -7.28 -2.99 -16.30
N GLN A 56 -8.52 -3.16 -16.77
CA GLN A 56 -9.72 -3.08 -15.91
C GLN A 56 -9.76 -4.20 -14.86
N ARG A 57 -9.35 -5.43 -15.21
CA ARG A 57 -9.24 -6.53 -14.23
C ARG A 57 -8.25 -6.20 -13.10
N TYR A 58 -7.10 -5.63 -13.43
CA TYR A 58 -6.13 -5.22 -12.41
C TYR A 58 -6.66 -4.11 -11.49
N LEU A 59 -7.44 -3.17 -12.03
CA LEU A 59 -8.13 -2.16 -11.22
C LEU A 59 -9.07 -2.79 -10.19
N GLU A 60 -9.89 -3.74 -10.63
CA GLU A 60 -10.84 -4.42 -9.74
C GLU A 60 -10.10 -5.10 -8.58
N ILE A 61 -9.00 -5.79 -8.87
CA ILE A 61 -8.14 -6.40 -7.83
C ILE A 61 -7.58 -5.35 -6.87
N MET A 62 -7.08 -4.23 -7.38
CA MET A 62 -6.53 -3.15 -6.57
C MET A 62 -7.61 -2.49 -5.69
N GLU A 63 -8.82 -2.26 -6.20
CA GLU A 63 -9.95 -1.75 -5.42
C GLU A 63 -10.38 -2.72 -4.31
N GLU A 64 -10.30 -4.04 -4.57
CA GLU A 64 -10.55 -5.05 -3.54
C GLU A 64 -9.47 -5.05 -2.45
N LEU A 65 -8.19 -4.91 -2.83
CA LEU A 65 -7.07 -4.79 -1.89
C LEU A 65 -7.21 -3.53 -1.02
N GLU A 66 -7.59 -2.38 -1.60
CA GLU A 66 -7.85 -1.15 -0.86
C GLU A 66 -8.96 -1.35 0.19
N LYS A 67 -10.06 -2.03 -0.15
CA LYS A 67 -11.14 -2.35 0.79
C LYS A 67 -10.69 -3.27 1.92
N LYS A 68 -9.83 -4.26 1.63
CA LYS A 68 -9.26 -5.16 2.65
C LYS A 68 -8.34 -4.39 3.59
N ALA A 69 -7.48 -3.53 3.05
CA ALA A 69 -6.61 -2.66 3.85
C ALA A 69 -7.42 -1.73 4.75
N GLU A 70 -8.47 -1.07 4.23
CA GLU A 70 -9.38 -0.22 5.00
C GLU A 70 -10.08 -1.00 6.13
N ALA A 71 -10.56 -2.22 5.85
CA ALA A 71 -11.17 -3.08 6.86
C ALA A 71 -10.22 -3.50 8.00
N GLU A 72 -8.91 -3.51 7.73
CA GLU A 72 -7.86 -3.78 8.71
C GLU A 72 -7.31 -2.50 9.37
N GLY A 73 -7.87 -1.33 9.03
CA GLY A 73 -7.45 -0.04 9.54
C GLY A 73 -6.13 0.46 8.96
N LEU A 74 -5.68 -0.10 7.83
CA LEU A 74 -4.45 0.28 7.13
C LEU A 74 -4.70 1.39 6.11
N CYS A 75 -5.42 2.44 6.52
CA CYS A 75 -5.70 3.60 5.70
C CYS A 75 -5.41 4.88 6.51
N GLN A 76 -5.09 5.98 5.82
CA GLN A 76 -4.91 7.30 6.44
C GLN A 76 -3.84 7.29 7.55
N LEU A 77 -2.73 6.58 7.29
CA LEU A 77 -1.68 6.34 8.27
C LEU A 77 -1.03 7.66 8.74
N ASP A 78 -0.74 8.57 7.81
CA ASP A 78 -0.08 9.87 8.05
C ASP A 78 -1.05 10.99 8.46
N VAL A 79 -2.36 10.77 8.30
CA VAL A 79 -3.39 11.77 8.61
C VAL A 79 -3.47 12.00 10.13
N PRO A 80 -3.53 13.25 10.60
CA PRO A 80 -3.68 13.55 12.01
C PRO A 80 -4.95 12.95 12.63
N LYS A 81 -4.86 12.57 13.91
CA LYS A 81 -5.98 11.96 14.66
C LYS A 81 -7.24 12.84 14.71
N GLU A 82 -7.09 14.16 14.73
CA GLU A 82 -8.21 15.12 14.70
C GLU A 82 -9.04 15.07 13.41
N PHE A 83 -8.49 14.52 12.33
CA PHE A 83 -9.18 14.27 11.05
C PHE A 83 -9.53 12.80 10.84
N GLY A 84 -9.36 11.95 11.86
CA GLY A 84 -9.70 10.52 11.81
C GLY A 84 -8.57 9.59 11.36
N GLY A 85 -7.35 10.10 11.17
CA GLY A 85 -6.19 9.28 10.81
C GLY A 85 -5.44 8.69 11.99
N LEU A 86 -4.32 7.99 11.71
CA LEU A 86 -3.53 7.32 12.74
C LEU A 86 -2.36 8.15 13.28
N ALA A 87 -1.96 9.23 12.58
CA ALA A 87 -0.80 10.06 12.90
C ALA A 87 0.49 9.23 13.13
N VAL A 88 0.72 8.25 12.26
CA VAL A 88 1.93 7.40 12.28
C VAL A 88 3.16 8.29 12.06
N SER A 89 4.22 8.01 12.82
CA SER A 89 5.48 8.74 12.72
C SER A 89 6.13 8.50 11.35
N ASN A 90 7.04 9.39 10.92
CA ASN A 90 7.81 9.16 9.69
C ASN A 90 8.63 7.85 9.75
N VAL A 91 9.13 7.47 10.92
CA VAL A 91 9.88 6.20 11.07
C VAL A 91 8.94 5.00 10.91
N GLY A 92 7.74 5.07 11.48
CA GLY A 92 6.70 4.06 11.29
C GLY A 92 6.25 3.97 9.83
N LEU A 93 6.09 5.11 9.14
CA LEU A 93 5.75 5.12 7.71
C LEU A 93 6.85 4.48 6.85
N ILE A 94 8.13 4.73 7.16
CA ILE A 94 9.23 4.03 6.46
C ILE A 94 9.17 2.53 6.72
N ALA A 95 8.92 2.09 7.95
CA ALA A 95 8.77 0.66 8.25
C ALA A 95 7.59 0.03 7.48
N VAL A 96 6.48 0.76 7.30
CA VAL A 96 5.36 0.34 6.44
C VAL A 96 5.78 0.21 4.98
N THR A 97 6.46 1.23 4.44
CA THR A 97 6.96 1.22 3.05
C THR A 97 7.91 0.06 2.82
N GLU A 98 8.84 -0.20 3.74
CA GLU A 98 9.78 -1.34 3.63
C GLU A 98 9.08 -2.69 3.54
N GLU A 99 7.94 -2.86 4.21
CA GLU A 99 7.13 -4.08 4.09
C GLU A 99 6.39 -4.16 2.75
N LEU A 100 5.84 -3.04 2.26
CA LEU A 100 5.18 -2.97 0.94
C LEU A 100 6.16 -3.24 -0.22
N GLU A 101 7.41 -2.81 -0.10
CA GLU A 101 8.46 -3.03 -1.11
C GLU A 101 8.97 -4.48 -1.17
N LYS A 102 8.47 -5.38 -0.29
CA LYS A 102 8.77 -6.83 -0.37
C LYS A 102 7.99 -7.55 -1.46
N THR A 103 7.05 -6.87 -2.11
CA THR A 103 6.26 -7.43 -3.20
C THR A 103 6.42 -6.62 -4.49
N SER A 104 6.25 -7.26 -5.64
CA SER A 104 6.25 -6.57 -6.94
C SER A 104 4.92 -5.87 -7.27
N ILE A 105 3.89 -6.05 -6.44
CA ILE A 105 2.58 -5.42 -6.65
C ILE A 105 2.68 -3.91 -6.35
N PRO A 106 2.32 -3.01 -7.29
CA PRO A 106 2.41 -1.55 -7.12
C PRO A 106 1.24 -1.02 -6.28
N PHE A 107 1.10 -1.54 -5.07
CA PHE A 107 0.04 -1.23 -4.13
C PHE A 107 0.50 -0.20 -3.09
N GLU A 108 -0.40 0.71 -2.74
CA GLU A 108 -0.15 1.77 -1.75
C GLU A 108 -1.29 1.79 -0.72
N LEU A 109 -0.94 1.88 0.56
CA LEU A 109 -1.89 2.02 1.66
C LEU A 109 -2.38 3.47 1.78
N GLY A 110 -3.25 3.88 0.85
CA GLY A 110 -4.07 5.09 0.94
C GLY A 110 -3.31 6.35 1.36
N ASN A 111 -2.54 6.92 0.43
CA ASN A 111 -1.84 8.21 0.47
C ASN A 111 -0.78 8.36 1.58
N HIS A 112 0.42 7.84 1.34
CA HIS A 112 1.59 8.56 1.81
C HIS A 112 1.81 9.72 0.84
N VAL A 113 1.70 10.96 1.29
CA VAL A 113 2.31 12.06 0.53
C VAL A 113 3.82 11.92 0.68
N SER A 114 4.45 11.15 -0.21
CA SER A 114 5.91 11.13 -0.36
C SER A 114 6.35 12.51 -0.88
N ASN A 115 6.52 13.48 0.03
CA ASN A 115 7.17 14.76 -0.24
C ASN A 115 8.70 14.59 -0.21
N ILE A 116 9.23 13.62 -0.98
CA ILE A 116 10.69 13.48 -1.21
C ILE A 116 11.01 14.13 -2.55
#